data_AF-A0A511XD40-F1
#
_entry.id   AF-A0A511XD40-F1
#
_cell.length_a   1.000
_cell.length_b   1.000
_cell.length_c   1.000
_cell.angle_alpha   90.00
_cell.angle_beta   90.00
_cell.angle_gamma   90.00
#
_symmetry.space_group_name_H-M   'P 1'
#
loop_
_entity.id
_entity.type
_entity.pdbx_description
1 polymer ?
#
loop_
_entity_poly.entity_id
_entity_poly.type
_entity_poly.pdbx_seq_one_letter_code
_entity_poly.pdbx_strand_id
1 'polypeptide(L)'
;MLLFLLGTCGSQSIRSAWAEPWNTTLAAALIWNALALSAHEIWTASNHTPPPAAARGAFSLALLGAILAFMPVTRPTDAVIAAPLLIITLAALLLQCENITQKIVRSLALIGGALLAGTASAALYLAIYGLHPTQYMTESRSMGFHLEGLGWKTYMLLLTPRPWFPYGSGLLERLPWIAPGLAGLLVTPFVAERHGKWALVLLSILIVGYSLLFFSYVDLIPTGLWRYNNVHYFKWMLPGLALLGFIACRALTGASWKLVAATFVGVYLVTCIRILPYRTMPDAAPIWMVQKSEPPPSWPDAYFEHSVLYDNQHAWRNINDFRAMPDSQGDRWIALRAPFSGVVRREHMQGGHAVAGTEMLQDTPNNELYWGMHIGFRLDACWLPPYACSRKDPKP
;
A
#
# COMPACT_ATOMS: atom_id res chain seq x y z
N MET A 1 5.53 19.98 12.44
CA MET A 1 6.33 19.07 13.29
C MET A 1 5.45 18.21 14.20
N LEU A 2 4.60 18.77 15.07
CA LEU A 2 3.75 17.98 15.98
C LEU A 2 2.86 16.96 15.24
N LEU A 3 2.14 17.38 14.18
CA LEU A 3 1.32 16.47 13.36
C LEU A 3 2.13 15.34 12.72
N PHE A 4 3.37 15.62 12.34
CA PHE A 4 4.29 14.61 11.82
C PHE A 4 4.58 13.59 12.91
N LEU A 5 5.04 14.02 14.09
CA LEU A 5 5.35 13.15 15.21
C LEU A 5 4.14 12.34 15.68
N LEU A 6 2.95 12.94 15.72
CA LEU A 6 1.71 12.24 16.09
C LEU A 6 1.33 11.19 15.03
N GLY A 7 1.43 11.53 13.75
CA GLY A 7 1.17 10.61 12.64
C GLY A 7 2.17 9.45 12.56
N THR A 8 3.43 9.66 12.98
CA THR A 8 4.48 8.62 12.90
C THR A 8 4.70 7.84 14.18
N CYS A 9 4.48 8.43 15.36
CA CYS A 9 4.90 7.84 16.63
C CYS A 9 3.76 7.77 17.66
N GLY A 10 2.55 8.16 17.28
CA GLY A 10 1.39 8.25 18.18
C GLY A 10 0.88 6.91 18.73
N SER A 11 1.25 5.78 18.10
CA SER A 11 0.88 4.44 18.59
C SER A 11 2.10 3.52 18.65
N GLN A 12 2.07 2.54 19.57
CA GLN A 12 3.15 1.56 19.70
C GLN A 12 3.36 0.75 18.41
N SER A 13 2.28 0.37 17.73
CA SER A 13 2.36 -0.39 16.47
C SER A 13 2.99 0.41 15.32
N ILE A 14 2.80 1.73 15.26
CA ILE A 14 3.52 2.53 14.25
C ILE A 14 4.98 2.68 14.68
N ARG A 15 5.27 2.91 15.96
CA ARG A 15 6.65 3.03 16.46
C ARG A 15 7.48 1.78 16.16
N SER A 16 6.95 0.58 16.35
CA SER A 16 7.66 -0.67 16.03
C SER A 16 7.99 -0.76 14.54
N ALA A 17 7.07 -0.30 13.67
CA ALA A 17 7.32 -0.28 12.25
C ALA A 17 8.58 0.56 11.94
N TRP A 18 8.83 1.69 12.60
CA TRP A 18 10.02 2.53 12.37
C TRP A 18 11.36 1.86 12.68
N ALA A 19 11.37 0.86 13.55
CA ALA A 19 12.56 0.04 13.79
C ALA A 19 12.73 -1.03 12.71
N GLU A 20 11.64 -1.74 12.36
CA GLU A 20 11.69 -2.90 11.49
C GLU A 20 10.63 -2.86 10.39
N PRO A 21 11.02 -2.96 9.09
CA PRO A 21 12.40 -2.99 8.58
C PRO A 21 13.00 -1.58 8.47
N TRP A 22 14.32 -1.47 8.70
CA TRP A 22 15.04 -0.19 8.77
C TRP A 22 15.17 0.54 7.42
N ASN A 23 15.23 -0.20 6.31
CA ASN A 23 15.35 0.38 4.96
C ASN A 23 14.19 1.32 4.62
N THR A 24 12.97 1.01 5.09
CA THR A 24 11.78 1.82 4.86
C THR A 24 11.75 3.11 5.67
N THR A 25 12.52 3.18 6.76
CA THR A 25 12.74 4.41 7.52
C THR A 25 13.64 5.38 6.76
N LEU A 26 14.75 4.88 6.18
CA LEU A 26 15.60 5.66 5.28
C LEU A 26 14.80 6.15 4.06
N ALA A 27 14.03 5.26 3.42
CA ALA A 27 13.17 5.62 2.30
C ALA A 27 12.17 6.74 2.65
N ALA A 28 11.51 6.65 3.81
CA ALA A 28 10.59 7.69 4.26
C ALA A 28 11.31 9.05 4.42
N ALA A 29 12.53 9.06 4.98
CA ALA A 29 13.32 10.28 5.11
C ALA A 29 13.69 10.86 3.73
N LEU A 30 14.11 10.03 2.78
CA LEU A 30 14.40 10.45 1.41
C LEU A 30 13.17 11.05 0.73
N ILE A 31 12.01 10.38 0.82
CA ILE A 31 10.75 10.85 0.24
C ILE A 31 10.36 12.23 0.80
N TRP A 32 10.41 12.42 2.12
CA TRP A 32 10.01 13.70 2.73
C TRP A 32 10.98 14.84 2.39
N ASN A 33 12.29 14.57 2.29
CA ASN A 33 13.25 15.57 1.83
C ASN A 33 13.05 15.91 0.34
N ALA A 34 12.80 14.90 -0.51
CA ALA A 34 12.50 15.12 -1.92
C ALA A 34 11.22 15.95 -2.10
N LEU A 35 10.17 15.65 -1.33
CA LEU A 35 8.92 16.41 -1.32
C LEU A 35 9.14 17.84 -0.86
N ALA A 36 9.92 18.08 0.20
CA ALA A 36 10.19 19.43 0.69
C ALA A 36 10.95 20.28 -0.34
N LEU A 37 12.00 19.73 -0.95
CA LEU A 37 12.77 20.41 -2.00
C LEU A 37 11.92 20.66 -3.25
N SER A 38 11.15 19.67 -3.70
CA SER A 38 10.25 19.81 -4.86
C SER A 38 9.14 20.82 -4.60
N ALA A 39 8.55 20.81 -3.40
CA ALA A 39 7.52 21.77 -3.00
C ALA A 39 8.03 23.20 -3.01
N HIS A 40 9.29 23.44 -2.62
CA HIS A 40 9.92 24.76 -2.70
C HIS A 40 9.98 25.27 -4.15
N GLU A 41 10.33 24.39 -5.10
CA GLU A 41 10.41 24.76 -6.52
C GLU A 41 9.04 25.01 -7.14
N ILE A 42 8.05 24.16 -6.82
CA ILE A 42 6.66 24.33 -7.23
C ILE A 42 6.08 25.63 -6.67
N TRP A 43 6.36 25.93 -5.41
CA TRP A 43 5.96 27.18 -4.77
C TRP A 43 6.56 28.40 -5.46
N THR A 44 7.86 28.33 -5.75
CA THR A 44 8.60 29.43 -6.39
C THR A 44 8.03 29.71 -7.78
N ALA A 45 7.76 28.66 -8.56
CA ALA A 45 7.12 28.76 -9.87
C ALA A 45 5.69 29.36 -9.78
N SER A 46 4.87 28.87 -8.83
CA SER A 46 3.47 29.28 -8.72
C SER A 46 3.27 30.73 -8.23
N ASN A 47 4.23 31.27 -7.49
CA ASN A 47 4.12 32.59 -6.89
C ASN A 47 4.98 33.66 -7.58
N HIS A 48 5.65 33.31 -8.67
CA HIS A 48 6.62 34.18 -9.36
C HIS A 48 7.65 34.81 -8.41
N THR A 49 8.01 34.10 -7.34
CA THR A 49 9.03 34.59 -6.40
C THR A 49 10.40 34.43 -7.04
N PRO A 50 11.33 35.39 -6.83
CA PRO A 50 12.69 35.24 -7.31
C PRO A 50 13.31 33.94 -6.77
N PRO A 51 14.05 33.20 -7.60
CA PRO A 51 14.75 32.02 -7.11
C PRO A 51 15.82 32.37 -6.06
N PRO A 52 16.21 31.40 -5.24
CA PRO A 52 17.38 31.56 -4.39
C PRO A 52 18.64 31.86 -5.21
N ALA A 53 19.66 32.44 -4.57
CA ALA A 53 20.96 32.68 -5.20
C ALA A 53 21.47 31.44 -5.95
N ALA A 54 22.02 31.65 -7.16
CA ALA A 54 22.31 30.57 -8.12
C ALA A 54 23.05 29.37 -7.53
N ALA A 55 24.09 29.61 -6.71
CA ALA A 55 24.86 28.55 -6.07
C ALA A 55 24.03 27.70 -5.08
N ARG A 56 23.21 28.35 -4.24
CA ARG A 56 22.37 27.66 -3.25
C ARG A 56 21.23 26.90 -3.93
N GLY A 57 20.65 27.47 -4.98
CA GLY A 57 19.62 26.82 -5.80
C GLY A 57 20.16 25.58 -6.51
N ALA A 58 21.31 25.69 -7.17
CA ALA A 58 21.95 24.57 -7.86
C ALA A 58 22.30 23.42 -6.91
N PHE A 59 22.87 23.71 -5.73
CA PHE A 59 23.18 22.67 -4.74
C PHE A 59 21.92 21.93 -4.26
N SER A 60 20.85 22.66 -3.95
CA SER A 60 19.59 22.08 -3.47
C SER A 60 18.96 21.17 -4.53
N LEU A 61 19.04 21.55 -5.80
CA LEU A 61 18.55 20.75 -6.93
C LEU A 61 19.44 19.53 -7.21
N ALA A 62 20.76 19.67 -7.12
CA ALA A 62 21.67 18.53 -7.21
C ALA A 62 21.40 17.51 -6.08
N LEU A 63 21.18 17.99 -4.85
CA LEU A 63 20.77 17.15 -3.73
C LEU A 63 19.43 16.45 -3.99
N LEU A 64 18.42 17.19 -4.48
CA LEU A 64 17.13 16.59 -4.87
C LEU A 64 17.32 15.48 -5.91
N GLY A 65 18.12 15.73 -6.96
CA GLY A 65 18.41 14.75 -7.99
C GLY A 65 19.05 13.49 -7.43
N ALA A 66 20.06 13.66 -6.57
CA ALA A 66 20.73 12.56 -5.89
C ALA A 66 19.76 11.74 -5.02
N ILE A 67 18.90 12.41 -4.24
CA ILE A 67 17.87 11.75 -3.41
C ILE A 67 16.91 10.94 -4.28
N LEU A 68 16.37 11.55 -5.36
CA LEU A 68 15.42 10.88 -6.25
C LEU A 68 16.02 9.65 -6.92
N ALA A 69 17.29 9.70 -7.34
CA ALA A 69 17.99 8.55 -7.91
C ALA A 69 18.30 7.47 -6.86
N PHE A 70 18.53 7.85 -5.60
CA PHE A 70 18.84 6.91 -4.52
C PHE A 70 17.60 6.22 -3.92
N MET A 71 16.41 6.83 -4.01
CA MET A 71 15.15 6.22 -3.57
C MET A 71 14.94 4.78 -4.10
N PRO A 72 14.97 4.49 -5.42
CA PRO A 72 14.81 3.13 -5.94
C PRO A 72 15.91 2.16 -5.51
N VAL A 73 17.09 2.65 -5.12
CA VAL A 73 18.18 1.83 -4.58
C VAL A 73 17.83 1.34 -3.19
N THR A 74 17.26 2.21 -2.35
CA THR A 74 16.79 1.81 -1.01
C THR A 74 15.57 0.89 -1.09
N ARG A 75 14.65 1.17 -2.02
CA ARG A 75 13.43 0.42 -2.27
C ARG A 75 12.98 0.60 -3.72
N PRO A 76 13.06 -0.42 -4.59
CA PRO A 76 12.75 -0.28 -6.02
C PRO A 76 11.37 0.31 -6.30
N THR A 77 10.38 -0.01 -5.46
CA THR A 77 9.00 0.48 -5.59
C THR A 77 8.86 1.99 -5.42
N ASP A 78 9.80 2.65 -4.72
CA ASP A 78 9.74 4.09 -4.52
C ASP A 78 10.09 4.89 -5.79
N ALA A 79 10.47 4.21 -6.89
CA ALA A 79 10.50 4.78 -8.24
C ALA A 79 9.15 5.41 -8.65
N VAL A 80 8.03 4.85 -8.16
CA VAL A 80 6.68 5.39 -8.40
C VAL A 80 6.49 6.78 -7.80
N ILE A 81 7.29 7.15 -6.80
CA ILE A 81 7.30 8.48 -6.17
C ILE A 81 8.36 9.36 -6.81
N ALA A 82 9.57 8.82 -7.02
CA ALA A 82 10.69 9.57 -7.54
C ALA A 82 10.43 10.12 -8.95
N ALA A 83 9.85 9.30 -9.85
CA ALA A 83 9.65 9.71 -11.24
C ALA A 83 8.63 10.87 -11.39
N PRO A 84 7.42 10.83 -10.80
CA PRO A 84 6.52 11.98 -10.85
C PRO A 84 7.09 13.24 -10.20
N LEU A 85 7.84 13.11 -9.09
CA LEU A 85 8.50 14.24 -8.45
C LEU A 85 9.54 14.90 -9.37
N LEU A 86 10.37 14.10 -10.04
CA LEU A 86 11.35 14.58 -11.01
C LEU A 86 10.66 15.36 -12.15
N ILE A 87 9.63 14.74 -12.76
CA ILE A 87 8.91 15.32 -13.90
C ILE A 87 8.26 16.65 -13.50
N ILE A 88 7.57 16.70 -12.37
CA ILE A 88 6.85 17.90 -11.92
C ILE A 88 7.83 18.99 -11.49
N THR A 89 8.96 18.63 -10.88
CA THR A 89 9.98 19.62 -10.52
C THR A 89 10.63 20.22 -11.77
N LEU A 90 10.96 19.39 -12.78
CA LEU A 90 11.45 19.89 -14.06
C LEU A 90 10.43 20.81 -14.73
N ALA A 91 9.15 20.44 -14.75
CA ALA A 91 8.09 21.29 -15.27
C ALA A 91 8.00 22.62 -14.50
N ALA A 92 8.09 22.61 -13.17
CA ALA A 92 8.10 23.81 -12.35
C ALA A 92 9.29 24.74 -12.70
N LEU A 93 10.50 24.18 -12.85
CA LEU A 93 11.70 24.95 -13.27
C LEU A 93 11.53 25.58 -14.65
N LEU A 94 10.91 24.87 -15.60
CA LEU A 94 10.66 25.40 -16.94
C LEU A 94 9.64 26.55 -16.94
N LEU A 95 8.66 26.50 -16.04
CA LEU A 95 7.61 27.51 -15.88
C LEU A 95 8.05 28.76 -15.10
N GLN A 96 9.19 28.73 -14.40
CA GLN A 96 9.71 29.89 -13.66
C GLN A 96 10.03 31.06 -14.62
N CYS A 97 9.81 32.29 -14.16
CA CYS A 97 10.11 33.52 -14.92
C CYS A 97 11.59 33.91 -14.81
N GLU A 98 12.48 33.01 -15.20
CA GLU A 98 13.94 33.16 -15.12
C GLU A 98 14.59 33.26 -16.51
N ASN A 99 15.82 33.76 -16.56
CA ASN A 99 16.66 33.70 -17.75
C ASN A 99 16.89 32.22 -18.15
N ILE A 100 16.86 31.91 -19.45
CA ILE A 100 17.07 30.56 -20.00
C ILE A 100 18.36 29.91 -19.47
N THR A 101 19.43 30.69 -19.29
CA THR A 101 20.69 30.19 -18.73
C THR A 101 20.52 29.65 -17.31
N GLN A 102 19.74 30.33 -16.46
CA GLN A 102 19.49 29.87 -15.09
C GLN A 102 18.64 28.59 -15.09
N LYS A 103 17.62 28.51 -15.96
CA LYS A 103 16.82 27.29 -16.14
C LYS A 103 17.68 26.09 -16.55
N ILE A 104 18.58 26.29 -17.49
CA ILE A 104 19.52 25.26 -17.96
C ILE A 104 20.43 24.82 -16.81
N VAL A 105 21.11 25.76 -16.14
CA VAL A 105 22.04 25.44 -15.04
C VAL A 105 21.34 24.67 -13.92
N ARG A 106 20.13 25.07 -13.54
CA ARG A 106 19.34 24.41 -12.49
C ARG A 106 18.85 23.03 -12.90
N SER A 107 18.40 22.87 -14.14
CA SER A 107 18.01 21.57 -14.68
C SER A 107 19.22 20.62 -14.78
N LEU A 108 20.37 21.12 -15.22
CA LEU A 108 21.62 20.36 -15.24
C LEU A 108 22.10 19.99 -13.84
N ALA A 109 21.89 20.84 -12.84
CA ALA A 109 22.21 20.50 -11.45
C ALA A 109 21.34 19.33 -10.96
N LEU A 110 20.02 19.39 -11.20
CA LEU A 110 19.09 18.31 -10.87
C LEU A 110 19.45 16.99 -11.56
N ILE A 111 19.66 17.02 -12.87
CA ILE A 111 20.02 15.84 -13.67
C ILE A 111 21.41 15.33 -13.26
N GLY A 112 22.38 16.22 -13.06
CA GLY A 112 23.74 15.88 -12.67
C GLY A 112 23.80 15.20 -11.29
N GLY A 113 23.02 15.68 -10.33
CA GLY A 113 22.86 15.03 -9.03
C GLY A 113 22.28 13.61 -9.13
N ALA A 114 21.24 13.43 -9.96
CA ALA A 114 20.64 12.13 -10.22
C ALA A 114 21.62 11.16 -10.90
N LEU A 115 22.33 11.62 -11.94
CA LEU A 115 23.32 10.83 -12.65
C LEU A 115 24.49 10.42 -11.75
N LEU A 116 24.98 11.32 -10.90
CA LEU A 116 26.07 11.01 -9.98
C LEU A 116 25.68 9.89 -9.01
N ALA A 117 24.55 10.05 -8.30
CA ALA A 117 24.09 9.06 -7.33
C ALA A 117 23.67 7.74 -7.99
N GLY A 118 22.99 7.82 -9.13
CA GLY A 118 22.56 6.67 -9.92
C GLY A 118 23.74 5.86 -10.45
N THR A 119 24.76 6.54 -11.01
CA THR A 119 25.96 5.88 -11.52
C THR A 119 26.75 5.21 -10.41
N ALA A 120 26.92 5.88 -9.26
CA ALA A 120 27.58 5.29 -8.10
C ALA A 120 26.85 4.03 -7.61
N SER A 121 25.52 4.07 -7.55
CA SER A 121 24.70 2.94 -7.13
C SER A 121 24.72 1.79 -8.13
N ALA A 122 24.66 2.10 -9.44
CA ALA A 122 24.75 1.12 -10.51
C ALA A 122 26.14 0.45 -10.54
N ALA A 123 27.22 1.24 -10.38
CA ALA A 123 28.57 0.71 -10.30
C ALA A 123 28.73 -0.25 -9.10
N LEU A 124 28.18 0.12 -7.93
CA LEU A 124 28.18 -0.75 -6.76
C LEU A 124 27.37 -2.04 -7.00
N TYR A 125 26.18 -1.95 -7.61
CA TYR A 125 25.38 -3.12 -7.96
C TYR A 125 26.14 -4.06 -8.90
N LEU A 126 26.72 -3.52 -9.98
CA LEU A 126 27.49 -4.29 -10.96
C LEU A 126 28.73 -4.94 -10.32
N ALA A 127 29.38 -4.26 -9.37
CA ALA A 127 30.52 -4.81 -8.65
C ALA A 127 30.16 -5.99 -7.74
N ILE A 128 28.95 -6.00 -7.15
CA ILE A 128 28.51 -7.06 -6.22
C ILE A 128 27.82 -8.22 -6.96
N TYR A 129 26.91 -7.89 -7.88
CA TYR A 129 25.98 -8.85 -8.50
C TYR A 129 26.22 -9.07 -10.00
N GLY A 130 27.06 -8.26 -10.65
CA GLY A 130 27.20 -8.26 -12.10
C GLY A 130 25.91 -7.84 -12.82
N LEU A 131 25.70 -8.36 -14.02
CA LEU A 131 24.50 -8.10 -14.84
C LEU A 131 23.32 -9.03 -14.51
N HIS A 132 23.37 -9.76 -13.39
CA HIS A 132 22.36 -10.73 -13.01
C HIS A 132 21.36 -10.13 -12.01
N PRO A 133 20.09 -10.54 -12.03
CA PRO A 133 19.13 -10.17 -10.99
C PRO A 133 19.50 -10.83 -9.66
N THR A 134 19.29 -10.14 -8.55
CA THR A 134 19.44 -10.75 -7.22
C THR A 134 18.31 -11.75 -6.95
N GLN A 135 18.53 -12.70 -6.02
CA GLN A 135 17.48 -13.62 -5.58
C GLN A 135 16.24 -12.88 -5.07
N TYR A 136 16.45 -11.78 -4.34
CA TYR A 136 15.36 -10.91 -3.90
C TYR A 136 14.53 -10.38 -5.08
N MET A 137 15.19 -9.95 -6.18
CA MET A 137 14.49 -9.46 -7.37
C MET A 137 13.70 -10.57 -8.06
N THR A 138 14.24 -11.79 -8.14
CA THR A 138 13.54 -12.93 -8.76
C THR A 138 12.32 -13.36 -7.94
N GLU A 139 12.47 -13.44 -6.61
CA GLU A 139 11.36 -13.79 -5.70
C GLU A 139 10.29 -12.69 -5.66
N SER A 140 10.70 -11.43 -5.53
CA SER A 140 9.77 -10.28 -5.52
C SER A 140 8.97 -10.18 -6.82
N ARG A 141 9.62 -10.43 -7.97
CA ARG A 141 8.94 -10.52 -9.27
C ARG A 141 7.89 -11.65 -9.31
N SER A 142 8.12 -12.75 -8.62
CA SER A 142 7.20 -13.90 -8.59
C SER A 142 5.96 -13.69 -7.73
N MET A 143 6.04 -12.80 -6.72
CA MET A 143 4.88 -12.38 -5.91
C MET A 143 4.08 -11.29 -6.63
N GLY A 144 4.76 -10.26 -7.14
CA GLY A 144 4.17 -9.27 -8.04
C GLY A 144 3.02 -8.42 -7.48
N PHE A 145 2.37 -7.71 -8.41
CA PHE A 145 1.25 -6.80 -8.16
C PHE A 145 0.07 -7.22 -9.03
N HIS A 146 -1.11 -7.34 -8.41
CA HIS A 146 -2.34 -7.79 -9.08
C HIS A 146 -3.47 -6.79 -8.83
N LEU A 147 -4.10 -6.35 -9.91
CA LEU A 147 -5.25 -5.44 -9.86
C LEU A 147 -6.59 -6.19 -9.71
N GLU A 148 -6.58 -7.49 -9.98
CA GLU A 148 -7.71 -8.38 -9.73
C GLU A 148 -8.07 -8.34 -8.25
N GLY A 149 -9.34 -8.07 -7.93
CA GLY A 149 -9.79 -7.95 -6.54
C GLY A 149 -9.26 -6.71 -5.79
N LEU A 150 -8.68 -5.71 -6.47
CA LEU A 150 -8.13 -4.50 -5.81
C LEU A 150 -9.14 -3.83 -4.86
N GLY A 151 -10.41 -3.74 -5.24
CA GLY A 151 -11.45 -3.16 -4.38
C GLY A 151 -11.66 -3.96 -3.09
N TRP A 152 -11.70 -5.29 -3.19
CA TRP A 152 -11.80 -6.19 -2.04
C TRP A 152 -10.57 -6.16 -1.14
N LYS A 153 -9.38 -6.17 -1.75
CA LYS A 153 -8.12 -6.07 -1.01
C LYS A 153 -7.96 -4.73 -0.31
N THR A 154 -8.32 -3.64 -1.00
CA THR A 154 -8.39 -2.30 -0.41
C THR A 154 -9.34 -2.29 0.78
N TYR A 155 -10.53 -2.87 0.65
CA TYR A 155 -11.48 -3.00 1.75
C TYR A 155 -10.88 -3.72 2.96
N MET A 156 -10.20 -4.85 2.74
CA MET A 156 -9.63 -5.64 3.83
C MET A 156 -8.44 -4.97 4.53
N LEU A 157 -7.57 -4.32 3.76
CA LEU A 157 -6.39 -3.64 4.30
C LEU A 157 -6.74 -2.29 4.93
N LEU A 158 -7.69 -1.55 4.36
CA LEU A 158 -8.06 -0.21 4.82
C LEU A 158 -9.13 -0.25 5.91
N LEU A 159 -10.23 -0.98 5.69
CA LEU A 159 -11.40 -0.98 6.57
C LEU A 159 -11.33 -2.10 7.60
N THR A 160 -11.59 -3.34 7.17
CA THR A 160 -11.68 -4.50 8.06
C THR A 160 -11.44 -5.79 7.28
N PRO A 161 -10.60 -6.71 7.80
CA PRO A 161 -10.35 -7.98 7.14
C PRO A 161 -11.42 -9.04 7.45
N ARG A 162 -12.35 -8.74 8.36
CA ARG A 162 -13.41 -9.66 8.77
C ARG A 162 -14.58 -9.61 7.78
N PRO A 163 -15.25 -10.75 7.52
CA PRO A 163 -14.98 -12.08 8.08
C PRO A 163 -14.02 -12.95 7.23
N TRP A 164 -13.38 -12.39 6.20
CA TRP A 164 -12.49 -13.12 5.27
C TRP A 164 -11.29 -13.76 5.98
N PHE A 165 -10.50 -12.95 6.67
CA PHE A 165 -9.33 -13.43 7.41
C PHE A 165 -9.68 -13.73 8.88
N PRO A 166 -9.18 -14.83 9.44
CA PRO A 166 -9.42 -15.20 10.84
C PRO A 166 -8.60 -14.35 11.82
N TYR A 167 -7.64 -13.53 11.34
CA TYR A 167 -6.83 -12.63 12.14
C TYR A 167 -6.46 -11.36 11.35
N GLY A 168 -5.92 -10.37 12.06
CA GLY A 168 -5.49 -9.09 11.47
C GLY A 168 -6.43 -7.94 11.79
N SER A 169 -6.04 -6.75 11.34
CA SER A 169 -6.84 -5.53 11.46
C SER A 169 -6.61 -4.62 10.26
N GLY A 170 -7.62 -3.85 9.87
CA GLY A 170 -7.48 -2.81 8.85
C GLY A 170 -6.67 -1.60 9.37
N LEU A 171 -6.26 -0.72 8.46
CA LEU A 171 -5.60 0.54 8.80
C LEU A 171 -6.51 1.45 9.63
N LEU A 172 -7.78 1.62 9.24
CA LEU A 172 -8.73 2.48 9.96
C LEU A 172 -9.14 1.91 11.33
N GLU A 173 -9.16 0.58 11.49
CA GLU A 173 -9.40 -0.05 12.79
C GLU A 173 -8.32 0.33 13.82
N ARG A 174 -7.07 0.44 13.40
CA ARG A 174 -5.96 0.83 14.31
C ARG A 174 -5.69 2.32 14.33
N LEU A 175 -5.96 3.01 13.22
CA LEU A 175 -5.60 4.41 12.97
C LEU A 175 -6.83 5.16 12.43
N PRO A 176 -7.88 5.36 13.25
CA PRO A 176 -9.14 5.99 12.79
C PRO A 176 -8.95 7.43 12.31
N TRP A 177 -7.88 8.11 12.74
CA TRP A 177 -7.51 9.44 12.25
C TRP A 177 -7.12 9.47 10.76
N ILE A 178 -6.88 8.30 10.13
CA ILE A 178 -6.71 8.22 8.67
C ILE A 178 -7.99 8.66 7.95
N ALA A 179 -9.19 8.48 8.52
CA ALA A 179 -10.44 8.87 7.85
C ALA A 179 -10.51 10.37 7.52
N PRO A 180 -10.20 11.30 8.46
CA PRO A 180 -9.96 12.69 8.13
C PRO A 180 -8.90 12.91 7.04
N GLY A 181 -7.80 12.14 7.06
CA GLY A 181 -6.77 12.18 6.02
C GLY A 181 -7.31 11.82 4.62
N LEU A 182 -8.18 10.82 4.53
CA LEU A 182 -8.85 10.44 3.27
C LEU A 182 -9.78 11.55 2.78
N ALA A 183 -10.52 12.22 3.66
CA ALA A 183 -11.30 13.40 3.30
C ALA A 183 -10.38 14.54 2.82
N GLY A 184 -9.24 14.72 3.48
CA GLY A 184 -8.17 15.63 3.07
C GLY A 184 -7.67 15.38 1.64
N LEU A 185 -7.37 14.13 1.27
CA LEU A 185 -6.93 13.78 -0.09
C LEU A 185 -7.89 14.30 -1.17
N LEU A 186 -9.20 14.20 -0.91
CA LEU A 186 -10.24 14.57 -1.87
C LEU A 186 -10.50 16.08 -1.90
N VAL A 187 -10.49 16.73 -0.73
CA VAL A 187 -10.95 18.12 -0.62
C VAL A 187 -9.83 19.15 -0.78
N THR A 188 -8.59 18.77 -0.51
CA THR A 188 -7.42 19.68 -0.53
C THR A 188 -7.26 20.45 -1.85
N PRO A 189 -7.48 19.86 -3.04
CA PRO A 189 -7.44 20.62 -4.30
C PRO A 189 -8.43 21.79 -4.37
N PHE A 190 -9.48 21.79 -3.55
CA PHE A 190 -10.55 22.79 -3.57
C PHE A 190 -10.44 23.79 -2.42
N VAL A 191 -9.85 23.41 -1.29
CA VAL A 191 -9.79 24.24 -0.08
C VAL A 191 -8.41 24.81 0.22
N ALA A 192 -7.35 24.23 -0.35
CA ALA A 192 -6.01 24.77 -0.17
C ALA A 192 -5.92 26.19 -0.73
N GLU A 193 -5.32 27.08 0.04
CA GLU A 193 -4.97 28.42 -0.41
C GLU A 193 -4.12 28.34 -1.68
N ARG A 194 -4.21 29.36 -2.55
CA ARG A 194 -3.47 29.38 -3.83
C ARG A 194 -1.98 29.11 -3.63
N HIS A 195 -1.43 29.65 -2.55
CA HIS A 195 -0.06 29.43 -2.15
C HIS A 195 0.14 28.01 -1.61
N GLY A 196 0.80 27.14 -2.39
CA GLY A 196 1.14 25.77 -1.98
C GLY A 196 0.11 24.71 -2.34
N LYS A 197 -1.03 25.09 -2.94
CA LYS A 197 -2.05 24.18 -3.47
C LYS A 197 -1.45 23.04 -4.30
N TRP A 198 -0.57 23.36 -5.25
CA TRP A 198 -0.01 22.37 -6.16
C TRP A 198 0.89 21.35 -5.48
N ALA A 199 1.63 21.75 -4.44
CA ALA A 199 2.43 20.81 -3.65
C ALA A 199 1.54 19.83 -2.87
N LEU A 200 0.41 20.31 -2.34
CA LEU A 200 -0.56 19.47 -1.63
C LEU A 200 -1.34 18.54 -2.57
N VAL A 201 -1.67 19.02 -3.77
CA VAL A 201 -2.26 18.19 -4.85
C VAL A 201 -1.28 17.09 -5.24
N LEU A 202 0.00 17.42 -5.43
CA LEU A 202 1.04 16.44 -5.72
C LEU A 202 1.16 15.39 -4.61
N LEU A 203 1.24 15.83 -3.34
CA LEU A 203 1.25 14.92 -2.20
C LEU A 203 0.04 13.96 -2.21
N SER A 204 -1.14 14.48 -2.54
CA SER A 204 -2.37 13.67 -2.60
C SER A 204 -2.31 12.62 -3.71
N ILE A 205 -1.87 13.01 -4.91
CA ILE A 205 -1.67 12.10 -6.05
C ILE A 205 -0.66 11.01 -5.71
N LEU A 206 0.46 11.37 -5.10
CA LEU A 206 1.52 10.43 -4.70
C LEU A 206 1.03 9.42 -3.65
N ILE A 207 0.29 9.87 -2.65
CA ILE A 207 -0.33 9.00 -1.64
C ILE A 207 -1.29 8.00 -2.32
N VAL A 208 -2.17 8.48 -3.20
CA VAL A 208 -3.13 7.61 -3.91
C VAL A 208 -2.40 6.62 -4.81
N GLY A 209 -1.46 7.07 -5.63
CA GLY A 209 -0.70 6.19 -6.53
C GLY A 209 0.07 5.11 -5.77
N TYR A 210 0.70 5.47 -4.64
CA TYR A 210 1.42 4.53 -3.80
C TYR A 210 0.48 3.55 -3.07
N SER A 211 -0.66 4.03 -2.57
CA SER A 211 -1.70 3.16 -2.02
C SER A 211 -2.17 2.12 -3.02
N LEU A 212 -2.43 2.51 -4.28
CA LEU A 212 -2.87 1.58 -5.32
C LEU A 212 -1.79 0.52 -5.62
N LEU A 213 -0.52 0.92 -5.63
CA LEU A 213 0.59 -0.03 -5.77
C LEU A 213 0.61 -1.03 -4.61
N PHE A 214 0.58 -0.58 -3.36
CA PHE A 214 0.67 -1.52 -2.23
C PHE A 214 -0.60 -2.32 -1.98
N PHE A 215 -1.79 -1.76 -2.25
CA PHE A 215 -3.04 -2.52 -2.19
C PHE A 215 -3.13 -3.58 -3.29
N SER A 216 -2.36 -3.48 -4.37
CA SER A 216 -2.22 -4.56 -5.36
C SER A 216 -1.09 -5.55 -5.04
N TYR A 217 -0.22 -5.29 -4.06
CA TYR A 217 0.90 -6.16 -3.72
C TYR A 217 0.44 -7.46 -3.06
N VAL A 218 0.64 -8.62 -3.69
CA VAL A 218 0.01 -9.91 -3.29
C VAL A 218 0.23 -10.25 -1.82
N ASP A 219 1.47 -10.17 -1.35
CA ASP A 219 1.86 -10.55 0.01
C ASP A 219 1.41 -9.53 1.08
N LEU A 220 0.92 -8.34 0.69
CA LEU A 220 0.31 -7.41 1.63
C LEU A 220 -1.10 -7.88 2.01
N ILE A 221 -1.16 -8.70 3.06
CA ILE A 221 -2.41 -9.22 3.63
C ILE A 221 -2.65 -8.70 5.06
N PRO A 222 -3.91 -8.65 5.53
CA PRO A 222 -4.24 -8.02 6.81
C PRO A 222 -3.57 -8.64 8.03
N THR A 223 -3.36 -9.95 8.00
CA THR A 223 -2.64 -10.66 9.06
C THR A 223 -1.20 -10.15 9.17
N GLY A 224 -0.48 -10.09 8.05
CA GLY A 224 0.92 -9.68 8.02
C GLY A 224 1.11 -8.18 8.26
N LEU A 225 0.08 -7.36 7.97
CA LEU A 225 0.10 -5.91 8.14
C LEU A 225 0.64 -5.48 9.51
N TRP A 226 0.17 -6.13 10.58
CA TRP A 226 0.60 -5.81 11.95
C TRP A 226 1.51 -6.87 12.56
N ARG A 227 1.27 -8.16 12.27
CA ARG A 227 2.05 -9.26 12.86
C ARG A 227 3.51 -9.26 12.39
N TYR A 228 3.74 -8.93 11.12
CA TYR A 228 5.07 -8.89 10.50
C TYR A 228 5.50 -7.46 10.16
N ASN A 229 4.88 -6.47 10.82
CA ASN A 229 5.12 -5.05 10.60
C ASN A 229 5.00 -4.60 9.12
N ASN A 230 4.24 -5.30 8.27
CA ASN A 230 4.04 -4.90 6.86
C ASN A 230 3.36 -3.52 6.71
N VAL A 231 2.81 -2.94 7.79
CA VAL A 231 2.39 -1.53 7.84
C VAL A 231 3.53 -0.56 7.49
N HIS A 232 4.78 -1.01 7.56
CA HIS A 232 5.95 -0.21 7.20
C HIS A 232 5.87 0.34 5.77
N TYR A 233 5.16 -0.31 4.85
CA TYR A 233 4.95 0.20 3.50
C TYR A 233 4.27 1.57 3.51
N PHE A 234 3.42 1.86 4.49
CA PHE A 234 2.67 3.12 4.58
C PHE A 234 3.38 4.21 5.40
N LYS A 235 4.57 3.96 5.97
CA LYS A 235 5.27 4.88 6.90
C LYS A 235 5.32 6.32 6.41
N TRP A 236 5.79 6.52 5.17
CA TRP A 236 6.01 7.85 4.63
C TRP A 236 4.67 8.59 4.39
N MET A 237 3.58 7.86 4.16
CA MET A 237 2.26 8.43 3.88
C MET A 237 1.57 8.94 5.15
N LEU A 238 1.83 8.32 6.31
CA LEU A 238 1.14 8.64 7.56
C LEU A 238 1.21 10.13 7.94
N PRO A 239 2.37 10.82 7.93
CA PRO A 239 2.41 12.26 8.16
C PRO A 239 1.66 13.07 7.10
N GLY A 240 1.64 12.60 5.85
CA GLY A 240 0.95 13.27 4.75
C GLY A 240 -0.57 13.21 4.94
N LEU A 241 -1.10 12.03 5.29
CA LEU A 241 -2.49 11.84 5.67
C LEU A 241 -2.87 12.68 6.89
N ALA A 242 -2.01 12.76 7.90
CA ALA A 242 -2.25 13.59 9.09
C ALA A 242 -2.31 15.09 8.73
N LEU A 243 -1.39 15.57 7.87
CA LEU A 243 -1.39 16.95 7.38
C LEU A 243 -2.66 17.26 6.57
N LEU A 244 -3.02 16.41 5.61
CA LEU A 244 -4.20 16.61 4.78
C LEU A 244 -5.49 16.54 5.60
N GLY A 245 -5.56 15.64 6.58
CA GLY A 245 -6.69 15.55 7.51
C GLY A 245 -6.82 16.79 8.38
N PHE A 246 -5.70 17.34 8.87
CA PHE A 246 -5.70 18.60 9.60
C PHE A 246 -6.21 19.77 8.73
N ILE A 247 -5.78 19.86 7.48
CA ILE A 247 -6.25 20.88 6.53
C ILE A 247 -7.77 20.75 6.31
N ALA A 248 -8.28 19.53 6.11
CA ALA A 248 -9.72 19.29 5.99
C ALA A 248 -10.46 19.71 7.26
N CYS A 249 -10.00 19.29 8.43
CA CYS A 249 -10.63 19.68 9.70
C CYS A 249 -10.65 21.20 9.90
N ARG A 250 -9.55 21.90 9.59
CA ARG A 250 -9.51 23.37 9.66
C ARG A 250 -10.49 24.01 8.67
N ALA A 251 -10.66 23.44 7.48
CA ALA A 251 -11.57 23.98 6.48
C ALA A 251 -13.07 23.86 6.86
N LEU A 252 -13.42 23.08 7.90
CA LEU A 252 -14.77 23.05 8.48
C LEU A 252 -15.18 24.37 9.16
N THR A 253 -14.23 25.22 9.55
CA THR A 253 -14.54 26.53 10.15
C THR A 253 -14.53 27.68 9.13
N GLY A 254 -14.27 27.37 7.85
CA GLY A 254 -14.14 28.36 6.78
C GLY A 254 -15.32 28.39 5.80
N ALA A 255 -15.14 29.14 4.71
CA ALA A 255 -16.15 29.29 3.66
C ALA A 255 -16.51 27.97 2.95
N SER A 256 -15.58 27.01 2.92
CA SER A 256 -15.74 25.72 2.23
C SER A 256 -16.31 24.60 3.11
N TRP A 257 -16.83 24.91 4.30
CA TRP A 257 -17.25 23.89 5.27
C TRP A 257 -18.28 22.88 4.73
N LYS A 258 -19.21 23.31 3.87
CA LYS A 258 -20.23 22.43 3.27
C LYS A 258 -19.62 21.34 2.42
N LEU A 259 -18.67 21.70 1.56
CA LEU A 259 -17.94 20.75 0.71
C LEU A 259 -17.18 19.75 1.59
N VAL A 260 -16.45 20.26 2.58
CA VAL A 260 -15.66 19.44 3.49
C VAL A 260 -16.54 18.48 4.29
N ALA A 261 -17.63 18.96 4.88
CA ALA A 261 -18.58 18.14 5.61
C ALA A 261 -19.21 17.06 4.72
N ALA A 262 -19.59 17.41 3.49
CA ALA A 262 -20.07 16.44 2.51
C ALA A 262 -19.01 15.37 2.17
N THR A 263 -17.72 15.76 2.06
CA THR A 263 -16.62 14.81 1.86
C THR A 263 -16.44 13.89 3.08
N PHE A 264 -16.51 14.40 4.31
CA PHE A 264 -16.45 13.58 5.52
C PHE A 264 -17.60 12.56 5.57
N VAL A 265 -18.82 13.00 5.28
CA VAL A 265 -20.00 12.13 5.18
C VAL A 265 -19.79 11.09 4.07
N GLY A 266 -19.30 11.49 2.90
CA GLY A 266 -18.98 10.59 1.80
C GLY A 266 -17.96 9.51 2.19
N VAL A 267 -16.84 9.89 2.81
CA VAL A 267 -15.84 8.94 3.32
C VAL A 267 -16.47 7.98 4.33
N TYR A 268 -17.25 8.50 5.29
CA TYR A 268 -17.96 7.66 6.26
C TYR A 268 -18.90 6.65 5.58
N LEU A 269 -19.73 7.10 4.64
CA LEU A 269 -20.66 6.24 3.89
C LEU A 269 -19.93 5.20 3.04
N VAL A 270 -18.81 5.56 2.40
CA VAL A 270 -17.98 4.58 1.68
C VAL A 270 -17.44 3.52 2.64
N THR A 271 -17.05 3.90 3.86
CA THR A 271 -16.61 2.93 4.87
C THR A 271 -17.72 2.08 5.48
N CYS A 272 -18.98 2.39 5.17
CA CYS A 272 -20.17 1.61 5.52
C CYS A 272 -20.46 0.50 4.49
N ILE A 273 -19.77 0.48 3.35
CA ILE A 273 -19.79 -0.64 2.42
C ILE A 273 -19.17 -1.88 3.11
N ARG A 274 -19.75 -3.05 2.87
CA ARG A 274 -19.32 -4.34 3.40
C ARG A 274 -19.08 -5.28 2.24
N ILE A 275 -17.90 -5.88 2.19
CA ILE A 275 -17.63 -6.96 1.26
C ILE A 275 -17.60 -8.25 2.07
N LEU A 276 -18.68 -9.03 1.96
CA LEU A 276 -18.94 -10.20 2.78
C LEU A 276 -18.82 -11.47 1.94
N PRO A 277 -18.31 -12.57 2.52
CA PRO A 277 -18.38 -13.88 1.88
C PRO A 277 -19.83 -14.36 1.84
N TYR A 278 -20.22 -15.02 0.76
CA TYR A 278 -21.47 -15.76 0.67
C TYR A 278 -21.18 -17.18 0.20
N ARG A 279 -21.91 -18.16 0.73
CA ARG A 279 -21.70 -19.56 0.37
C ARG A 279 -22.13 -19.79 -1.08
N THR A 280 -21.28 -20.48 -1.84
CA THR A 280 -21.53 -20.83 -3.24
C THR A 280 -21.17 -22.29 -3.50
N MET A 281 -21.59 -22.82 -4.65
CA MET A 281 -21.09 -24.08 -5.19
C MET A 281 -19.84 -23.82 -6.04
N PRO A 282 -18.93 -24.80 -6.19
CA PRO A 282 -17.65 -24.63 -6.88
C PRO A 282 -17.75 -24.06 -8.31
N ASP A 283 -18.78 -24.45 -9.05
CA ASP A 283 -18.95 -24.05 -10.45
C ASP A 283 -19.98 -22.93 -10.65
N ALA A 284 -20.60 -22.43 -9.57
CA ALA A 284 -21.69 -21.46 -9.65
C ALA A 284 -21.23 -20.00 -9.64
N ALA A 285 -20.09 -19.70 -9.03
CA ALA A 285 -19.57 -18.34 -8.94
C ALA A 285 -18.06 -18.31 -8.64
N PRO A 286 -17.38 -17.17 -8.87
CA PRO A 286 -15.98 -17.00 -8.49
C PRO A 286 -15.75 -17.24 -6.99
N ILE A 287 -14.84 -18.15 -6.67
CA ILE A 287 -14.54 -18.57 -5.29
C ILE A 287 -13.32 -17.79 -4.79
N TRP A 288 -13.46 -17.08 -3.69
CA TRP A 288 -12.37 -16.30 -3.10
C TRP A 288 -11.83 -16.91 -1.81
N MET A 289 -12.60 -17.81 -1.19
CA MET A 289 -12.17 -18.52 0.00
C MET A 289 -12.74 -19.94 -0.01
N VAL A 290 -11.90 -20.90 0.33
CA VAL A 290 -12.29 -22.27 0.65
C VAL A 290 -12.03 -22.48 2.12
N GLN A 291 -12.97 -23.11 2.82
CA GLN A 291 -12.83 -23.42 4.23
C GLN A 291 -13.01 -24.92 4.44
N LYS A 292 -12.02 -25.52 5.09
CA LYS A 292 -12.01 -26.94 5.44
C LYS A 292 -12.34 -27.15 6.91
N SER A 293 -13.29 -28.04 7.18
CA SER A 293 -13.72 -28.41 8.53
C SER A 293 -12.83 -29.52 9.12
N GLU A 294 -11.56 -29.20 9.36
CA GLU A 294 -10.55 -30.11 9.91
C GLU A 294 -9.96 -29.55 11.21
N PRO A 295 -9.28 -30.34 12.06
CA PRO A 295 -8.53 -29.79 13.19
C PRO A 295 -7.57 -28.69 12.70
N PRO A 296 -7.62 -27.47 13.26
CA PRO A 296 -6.87 -26.36 12.71
C PRO A 296 -5.36 -26.62 12.81
N PRO A 297 -4.61 -26.44 11.72
CA PRO A 297 -3.15 -26.59 11.75
C PRO A 297 -2.52 -25.54 12.65
N SER A 298 -1.24 -25.75 13.00
CA SER A 298 -0.50 -24.71 13.71
C SER A 298 -0.31 -23.48 12.80
N TRP A 299 -0.06 -22.30 13.39
CA TRP A 299 0.16 -21.08 12.63
C TRP A 299 1.31 -21.19 11.62
N PRO A 300 2.51 -21.66 12.00
CA PRO A 300 3.60 -21.84 11.05
C PRO A 300 3.25 -22.81 9.92
N ASP A 301 2.57 -23.91 10.25
CA ASP A 301 2.21 -24.93 9.26
C ASP A 301 1.24 -24.35 8.23
N ALA A 302 0.15 -23.69 8.62
CA ALA A 302 -0.71 -23.07 7.60
C ALA A 302 -0.05 -21.88 6.86
N TYR A 303 0.64 -20.99 7.59
CA TYR A 303 1.06 -19.71 7.02
C TYR A 303 2.31 -19.79 6.14
N PHE A 304 3.26 -20.67 6.48
CA PHE A 304 4.57 -20.80 5.83
C PHE A 304 4.79 -22.13 5.09
N GLU A 305 3.86 -23.08 5.16
CA GLU A 305 3.99 -24.32 4.40
C GLU A 305 4.01 -24.06 2.89
N HIS A 306 4.93 -24.76 2.22
CA HIS A 306 4.99 -24.84 0.77
C HIS A 306 3.90 -25.80 0.25
N SER A 307 2.64 -25.37 0.31
CA SER A 307 1.52 -26.14 -0.22
C SER A 307 1.12 -25.66 -1.62
N VAL A 308 0.77 -26.60 -2.48
CA VAL A 308 0.19 -26.35 -3.80
C VAL A 308 -1.26 -26.83 -3.80
N LEU A 309 -2.16 -25.98 -4.29
CA LEU A 309 -3.55 -26.36 -4.60
C LEU A 309 -3.73 -26.46 -6.10
N TYR A 310 -4.58 -27.35 -6.57
CA TYR A 310 -5.02 -27.43 -7.96
C TYR A 310 -6.50 -27.11 -8.02
N ASP A 311 -6.88 -26.24 -8.94
CA ASP A 311 -8.27 -26.06 -9.35
C ASP A 311 -8.45 -26.53 -10.80
N ASN A 312 -9.58 -26.23 -11.44
CA ASN A 312 -9.84 -26.67 -12.82
C ASN A 312 -8.93 -26.02 -13.86
N GLN A 313 -8.18 -24.96 -13.52
CA GLN A 313 -7.42 -24.17 -14.49
C GLN A 313 -5.92 -24.10 -14.18
N HIS A 314 -5.53 -23.98 -12.91
CA HIS A 314 -4.17 -23.63 -12.51
C HIS A 314 -3.72 -24.34 -11.23
N ALA A 315 -2.39 -24.42 -11.08
CA ALA A 315 -1.75 -24.71 -9.80
C ALA A 315 -1.55 -23.40 -9.03
N TRP A 316 -1.92 -23.41 -7.76
CA TRP A 316 -1.88 -22.27 -6.85
C TRP A 316 -0.84 -22.55 -5.78
N ARG A 317 0.13 -21.65 -5.61
CA ARG A 317 1.14 -21.80 -4.57
C ARG A 317 0.77 -20.95 -3.37
N ASN A 318 0.90 -21.52 -2.17
CA ASN A 318 0.78 -20.75 -0.95
C ASN A 318 1.82 -19.63 -1.01
N ILE A 319 1.50 -18.48 -0.40
CA ILE A 319 2.28 -17.24 -0.46
C ILE A 319 2.10 -16.45 -1.76
N ASN A 320 2.27 -17.08 -2.92
CA ASN A 320 2.28 -16.40 -4.22
C ASN A 320 0.90 -16.19 -4.82
N ASP A 321 -0.02 -17.14 -4.65
CA ASP A 321 -1.30 -17.14 -5.38
C ASP A 321 -2.50 -17.18 -4.40
N PHE A 322 -2.33 -17.89 -3.27
CA PHE A 322 -3.30 -17.95 -2.18
C PHE A 322 -2.60 -17.89 -0.81
N ARG A 323 -3.40 -17.83 0.26
CA ARG A 323 -2.91 -17.98 1.63
C ARG A 323 -3.72 -18.97 2.44
N ALA A 324 -3.06 -19.96 3.03
CA ALA A 324 -3.64 -20.80 4.07
C ALA A 324 -3.55 -20.12 5.45
N MET A 325 -4.61 -20.25 6.24
CA MET A 325 -4.79 -19.56 7.52
C MET A 325 -5.54 -20.47 8.49
N PRO A 326 -5.00 -20.73 9.69
CA PRO A 326 -5.74 -21.49 10.68
C PRO A 326 -6.91 -20.64 11.19
N ASP A 327 -8.04 -21.29 11.40
CA ASP A 327 -9.28 -20.70 11.90
C ASP A 327 -9.88 -21.59 12.99
N SER A 328 -10.79 -21.06 13.80
CA SER A 328 -11.45 -21.85 14.86
C SER A 328 -12.23 -23.06 14.32
N GLN A 329 -12.60 -23.01 13.04
CA GLN A 329 -13.35 -24.04 12.33
C GLN A 329 -12.49 -24.89 11.39
N GLY A 330 -11.17 -24.68 11.34
CA GLY A 330 -10.22 -25.48 10.55
C GLY A 330 -9.23 -24.66 9.74
N ASP A 331 -9.06 -24.95 8.45
CA ASP A 331 -8.11 -24.25 7.57
C ASP A 331 -8.88 -23.40 6.53
N ARG A 332 -8.44 -22.16 6.31
CA ARG A 332 -9.00 -21.26 5.29
C ARG A 332 -7.97 -20.98 4.21
N TRP A 333 -8.32 -21.29 2.97
CA TRP A 333 -7.53 -20.97 1.80
C TRP A 333 -8.14 -19.76 1.11
N ILE A 334 -7.44 -18.64 1.17
CA ILE A 334 -7.91 -17.35 0.68
C ILE A 334 -7.16 -17.01 -0.61
N ALA A 335 -7.90 -16.89 -1.70
CA ALA A 335 -7.32 -16.55 -3.00
C ALA A 335 -6.85 -15.08 -2.99
N LEU A 336 -5.59 -14.83 -3.35
CA LEU A 336 -4.99 -13.49 -3.28
C LEU A 336 -4.79 -12.85 -4.66
N ARG A 337 -4.63 -13.68 -5.68
CA ARG A 337 -4.31 -13.26 -7.04
C ARG A 337 -5.55 -13.20 -7.93
N ALA A 338 -6.27 -14.31 -8.01
CA ALA A 338 -7.50 -14.48 -8.78
C ALA A 338 -8.44 -15.41 -8.01
N PRO A 339 -9.75 -15.46 -8.31
CA PRO A 339 -10.63 -16.45 -7.70
C PRO A 339 -10.28 -17.87 -8.15
N PHE A 340 -10.49 -18.86 -7.29
CA PHE A 340 -10.42 -20.27 -7.66
C PHE A 340 -11.54 -20.63 -8.66
N SER A 341 -11.26 -21.59 -9.53
CA SER A 341 -12.17 -22.12 -10.53
C SER A 341 -12.54 -23.58 -10.22
N GLY A 342 -13.78 -23.83 -9.81
CA GLY A 342 -14.28 -25.18 -9.54
C GLY A 342 -13.74 -25.77 -8.24
N VAL A 343 -13.56 -27.09 -8.22
CA VAL A 343 -13.15 -27.83 -7.01
C VAL A 343 -11.67 -27.62 -6.76
N VAL A 344 -11.31 -27.25 -5.53
CA VAL A 344 -9.94 -26.97 -5.12
C VAL A 344 -9.39 -28.17 -4.36
N ARG A 345 -8.23 -28.68 -4.77
CA ARG A 345 -7.62 -29.88 -4.19
C ARG A 345 -6.19 -29.60 -3.74
N ARG A 346 -5.80 -30.07 -2.56
CA ARG A 346 -4.42 -29.91 -2.07
C ARG A 346 -3.54 -31.06 -2.55
N GLU A 347 -2.33 -30.72 -3.03
CA GLU A 347 -1.30 -31.72 -3.31
C GLU A 347 -0.72 -32.27 -2.00
N HIS A 348 -0.63 -33.60 -1.88
CA HIS A 348 0.06 -34.20 -0.75
C HIS A 348 1.57 -34.11 -0.95
N MET A 349 2.24 -33.43 -0.03
CA MET A 349 3.70 -33.36 0.02
C MET A 349 4.22 -34.40 1.01
N GLN A 350 5.04 -35.36 0.55
CA GLN A 350 5.72 -36.30 1.44
C GLN A 350 7.22 -36.00 1.41
N GLY A 351 7.79 -35.62 2.56
CA GLY A 351 9.22 -35.30 2.65
C GLY A 351 9.65 -34.05 1.86
N GLY A 352 8.75 -33.08 1.66
CA GLY A 352 9.05 -31.84 0.93
C GLY A 352 9.03 -31.97 -0.60
N HIS A 353 8.72 -33.15 -1.12
CA HIS A 353 8.53 -33.39 -2.54
C HIS A 353 7.06 -33.71 -2.83
N ALA A 354 6.57 -33.17 -3.95
CA ALA A 354 5.30 -33.58 -4.53
C ALA A 354 5.38 -35.07 -4.86
N VAL A 355 4.56 -35.89 -4.22
CA VAL A 355 4.51 -37.32 -4.55
C VAL A 355 3.59 -37.46 -5.76
N ALA A 356 4.21 -37.56 -6.94
CA ALA A 356 3.48 -37.81 -8.17
C ALA A 356 2.66 -39.11 -8.04
N GLY A 357 1.33 -38.99 -8.00
CA GLY A 357 0.42 -40.14 -7.91
C GLY A 357 -0.05 -40.52 -6.51
N THR A 358 0.25 -39.75 -5.45
CA THR A 358 -0.54 -39.90 -4.21
C THR A 358 -1.96 -39.49 -4.49
N GLU A 359 -2.87 -40.42 -4.19
CA GLU A 359 -4.31 -40.25 -4.20
C GLU A 359 -4.66 -38.83 -3.79
N MET A 360 -5.36 -38.09 -4.67
CA MET A 360 -6.12 -36.95 -4.21
C MET A 360 -6.92 -37.47 -3.04
N LEU A 361 -6.63 -36.97 -1.83
CA LEU A 361 -7.38 -37.31 -0.63
C LEU A 361 -8.83 -37.36 -1.07
N GLN A 362 -9.51 -38.49 -0.81
CA GLN A 362 -10.97 -38.51 -0.88
C GLN A 362 -11.46 -37.60 0.24
N ASP A 363 -11.24 -36.30 0.08
CA ASP A 363 -11.85 -35.25 0.84
C ASP A 363 -13.33 -35.48 0.61
N THR A 364 -13.99 -35.94 1.67
CA THR A 364 -15.42 -36.13 1.64
C THR A 364 -16.00 -34.76 1.29
N PRO A 365 -16.73 -34.61 0.17
CA PRO A 365 -17.20 -33.31 -0.33
C PRO A 365 -18.00 -32.50 0.70
N ASN A 366 -18.43 -33.16 1.77
CA ASN A 366 -19.23 -32.60 2.85
C ASN A 366 -18.44 -31.68 3.81
N ASN A 367 -17.10 -31.67 3.79
CA ASN A 367 -16.29 -30.90 4.75
C ASN A 367 -15.74 -29.57 4.20
N GLU A 368 -15.94 -29.30 2.91
CA GLU A 368 -15.46 -28.09 2.25
C GLU A 368 -16.60 -27.09 2.02
N LEU A 369 -16.34 -25.84 2.41
CA LEU A 369 -17.23 -24.72 2.16
C LEU A 369 -16.57 -23.74 1.20
N TYR A 370 -17.28 -23.39 0.13
CA TYR A 370 -16.81 -22.47 -0.91
C TYR A 370 -17.51 -21.13 -0.76
N TRP A 371 -16.74 -20.05 -0.84
CA TRP A 371 -17.22 -18.70 -0.56
C TRP A 371 -16.93 -17.74 -1.71
N GLY A 372 -17.99 -17.17 -2.26
CA GLY A 372 -17.93 -16.05 -3.21
C GLY A 372 -18.01 -14.70 -2.49
N MET A 373 -18.04 -13.62 -3.27
CA MET A 373 -18.05 -12.23 -2.76
C MET A 373 -19.38 -11.52 -2.99
N HIS A 374 -19.95 -10.93 -1.94
CA HIS A 374 -21.16 -10.10 -2.01
C HIS A 374 -20.92 -8.72 -1.40
N ILE A 375 -21.44 -7.67 -2.05
CA ILE A 375 -21.36 -6.29 -1.57
C ILE A 375 -22.67 -5.94 -0.85
N GLY A 376 -22.56 -5.64 0.43
CA GLY A 376 -23.62 -5.09 1.24
C GLY A 376 -23.33 -3.66 1.70
N PHE A 377 -24.32 -3.04 2.34
CA PHE A 377 -24.18 -1.71 2.93
C PHE A 377 -24.80 -1.71 4.33
N ARG A 378 -24.07 -1.15 5.30
CA ARG A 378 -24.57 -0.99 6.68
C ARG A 378 -24.04 0.29 7.28
N LEU A 379 -24.92 1.10 7.85
CA LEU A 379 -24.60 2.39 8.50
C LEU A 379 -23.87 2.24 9.85
N ASP A 380 -23.05 1.21 10.01
CA ASP A 380 -22.34 0.82 11.25
C ASP A 380 -20.85 0.59 10.99
N ALA A 381 -20.12 1.60 10.48
CA ALA A 381 -18.70 1.53 10.13
C ALA A 381 -17.84 0.65 11.09
N CYS A 382 -17.38 -0.51 10.60
CA CYS A 382 -16.69 -1.55 11.41
C CYS A 382 -15.44 -1.05 12.13
N TRP A 383 -14.85 0.06 11.70
CA TRP A 383 -13.62 0.61 12.26
C TRP A 383 -13.87 1.62 13.38
N LEU A 384 -15.11 2.06 13.60
CA LEU A 384 -15.48 2.96 14.70
C LEU A 384 -15.96 2.17 15.91
N PRO A 385 -15.38 2.38 17.12
CA PRO A 385 -15.95 1.84 18.35
C PRO A 385 -17.40 2.33 18.57
N PRO A 386 -18.30 1.51 19.15
CA PRO A 386 -18.14 0.12 19.58
C PRO A 386 -18.36 -0.91 18.46
N TYR A 387 -18.58 -0.47 17.22
CA TYR A 387 -19.00 -1.30 16.08
C TYR A 387 -17.89 -2.17 15.48
N ALA A 388 -16.80 -2.40 16.22
CA ALA A 388 -15.73 -3.29 15.81
C ALA A 388 -16.33 -4.64 15.40
N CYS A 389 -16.31 -4.96 14.10
CA CYS A 389 -16.83 -6.20 13.52
C CYS A 389 -16.06 -7.47 13.97
N SER A 390 -15.30 -7.33 15.04
CA SER A 390 -14.46 -8.27 15.80
C SER A 390 -15.05 -9.63 16.17
N ARG A 391 -16.32 -9.93 15.86
CA ARG A 391 -17.02 -11.11 16.43
C ARG A 391 -17.94 -11.90 15.52
N LYS A 392 -17.88 -11.75 14.19
CA LYS A 392 -18.70 -12.60 13.31
C LYS A 392 -17.80 -13.46 12.43
N ASP A 393 -17.65 -14.72 12.82
CA ASP A 393 -17.25 -15.77 11.90
C ASP A 393 -18.22 -15.78 10.71
N PRO A 394 -17.76 -16.20 9.50
CA PRO A 394 -18.69 -16.53 8.44
C PRO A 394 -19.65 -17.58 9.01
N LYS A 395 -20.93 -17.19 9.18
CA LYS A 395 -21.95 -18.15 9.57
C LYS A 395 -22.36 -18.94 8.31
N PRO A 396 -22.43 -20.28 8.39
CA PRO A 396 -22.79 -21.13 7.26
C PRO A 396 -24.18 -20.85 6.69
#